data_AF-A0A0D0CAZ8-F1
#
_entry.id   AF-A0A0D0CAZ8-F1
#
_cell.length_a   1.000
_cell.length_b   1.000
_cell.length_c   1.000
_cell.angle_alpha   90.00
_cell.angle_beta   90.00
_cell.angle_gamma   90.00
#
_symmetry.space_group_name_H-M   'P 1'
#
loop_
_entity.id
_entity.type
_entity.pdbx_description
1 polymer ?
#
loop_
_entity_poly.entity_id
_entity_poly.type
_entity_poly.pdbx_seq_one_letter_code
_entity_poly.pdbx_strand_id
1 'polypeptide(L)'
;MGGPNLEVFKFSLYLFIPIYALVHFGDPQWYRNSVLPYKEKLFPPEKRLLQQLPTDQKSLQEELARIKNERLARRAAKEEEERKKV
;
A
#
# COMPACT_ATOMS: atom_id res chain seq x y z
N MET A 1 -21.73 18.26 -41.31
CA MET A 1 -21.37 16.93 -40.77
C MET A 1 -20.32 16.33 -41.70
N GLY A 2 -19.11 16.01 -41.20
CA GLY A 2 -17.88 15.83 -42.00
C GLY A 2 -17.78 14.56 -42.87
N GLY A 3 -18.90 14.02 -43.33
CA GLY A 3 -18.96 12.89 -44.26
C GLY A 3 -18.44 11.56 -43.67
N PRO A 4 -18.57 10.46 -44.44
CA PRO A 4 -18.21 9.10 -44.00
C PRO A 4 -16.76 8.94 -43.54
N ASN A 5 -15.82 9.69 -44.13
CA ASN A 5 -14.40 9.64 -43.76
C ASN A 5 -14.14 10.06 -42.31
N LEU A 6 -14.90 11.04 -41.80
CA LEU A 6 -14.77 11.52 -40.43
C LEU A 6 -15.31 10.49 -39.42
N GLU A 7 -16.31 9.70 -39.83
CA GLU A 7 -16.87 8.63 -39.01
C GLU A 7 -15.90 7.46 -38.89
N VAL A 8 -15.26 7.07 -39.99
CA VAL A 8 -14.22 6.02 -39.98
C VAL A 8 -13.02 6.43 -39.12
N PHE A 9 -12.59 7.69 -39.18
CA PHE A 9 -11.51 8.20 -38.32
C PHE A 9 -11.88 8.13 -36.82
N LYS A 10 -13.06 8.64 -36.44
CA LYS A 10 -13.53 8.61 -35.05
C LYS A 10 -13.67 7.18 -34.53
N PHE A 11 -14.24 6.29 -35.35
CA PHE A 11 -14.39 4.89 -35.01
C PHE A 11 -13.02 4.21 -34.80
N SER A 12 -12.07 4.46 -35.70
CA SER A 12 -10.71 3.93 -35.58
C SER A 12 -10.04 4.43 -34.31
N LEU A 13 -10.18 5.72 -33.97
CA LEU A 13 -9.64 6.30 -32.74
C LEU A 13 -10.24 5.65 -31.48
N TYR A 14 -11.57 5.46 -31.46
CA TYR A 14 -12.27 4.83 -30.34
C TYR A 14 -11.90 3.37 -30.15
N LEU A 15 -11.49 2.66 -31.19
CA LEU A 15 -10.96 1.31 -31.06
C LEU A 15 -9.49 1.30 -30.69
N PHE A 16 -8.67 2.12 -31.35
CA PHE A 16 -7.21 2.08 -31.18
C PHE A 16 -6.78 2.51 -29.79
N ILE A 17 -7.38 3.56 -29.22
CA ILE A 17 -7.00 4.04 -27.89
C ILE A 17 -7.15 2.96 -26.81
N PRO A 18 -8.33 2.33 -26.61
CA PRO A 18 -8.48 1.31 -25.58
C PRO A 18 -7.67 0.05 -25.88
N ILE A 19 -7.56 -0.38 -27.15
CA ILE A 19 -6.73 -1.53 -27.52
C ILE A 19 -5.25 -1.27 -27.20
N TYR A 20 -4.75 -0.10 -27.56
CA TYR A 20 -3.38 0.31 -27.26
C TYR A 20 -3.14 0.38 -25.74
N ALA A 21 -4.08 0.98 -25.00
CA ALA A 21 -4.00 1.03 -23.55
C ALA A 21 -3.98 -0.38 -22.93
N LEU A 22 -4.80 -1.31 -23.41
CA LEU A 22 -4.80 -2.70 -22.94
C LEU A 22 -3.49 -3.42 -23.23
N VAL A 23 -2.89 -3.24 -24.42
CA VAL A 23 -1.60 -3.86 -24.74
C VAL A 23 -0.47 -3.25 -23.91
N HIS A 24 -0.48 -1.93 -23.72
CA HIS A 24 0.57 -1.23 -22.98
C HIS A 24 0.50 -1.51 -21.47
N PHE A 25 -0.69 -1.37 -20.87
CA PHE A 25 -0.88 -1.54 -19.42
C PHE A 25 -1.14 -3.00 -19.01
N GLY A 26 -1.51 -3.86 -19.96
CA GLY A 26 -1.71 -5.30 -19.74
C GLY A 26 -0.41 -6.12 -19.72
N ASP A 27 0.72 -5.53 -20.10
CA ASP A 27 2.02 -6.20 -20.01
C ASP A 27 2.40 -6.47 -18.53
N PRO A 28 2.57 -7.73 -18.12
CA PRO A 28 3.00 -8.07 -16.77
C PRO A 28 4.34 -7.45 -16.39
N GLN A 29 5.24 -7.21 -17.35
CA GLN A 29 6.53 -6.57 -17.10
C GLN A 29 6.36 -5.08 -16.79
N TRP A 30 5.52 -4.37 -17.55
CA TRP A 30 5.19 -2.98 -17.27
C TRP A 30 4.62 -2.81 -15.86
N TYR A 31 3.67 -3.67 -15.47
CA TYR A 31 3.09 -3.65 -14.12
C TYR A 31 4.16 -3.83 -13.02
N ARG A 32 5.06 -4.81 -13.19
CA ARG A 32 6.13 -5.07 -12.22
C ARG A 32 7.12 -3.92 -12.09
N ASN A 33 7.42 -3.23 -13.18
CA ASN A 33 8.44 -2.20 -13.19
C ASN A 33 7.90 -0.81 -12.83
N SER A 34 6.63 -0.53 -13.14
CA SER A 34 6.03 0.80 -12.93
C SER A 34 5.13 0.86 -11.70
N VAL A 35 4.38 -0.21 -11.39
CA VAL A 35 3.37 -0.18 -10.31
C VAL A 35 3.92 -0.72 -8.99
N LEU A 36 4.63 -1.86 -9.00
CA LEU A 36 5.13 -2.47 -7.76
C LEU A 36 6.13 -1.58 -6.98
N PRO A 37 7.09 -0.88 -7.61
CA PRO A 37 8.01 -0.01 -6.88
C PRO A 37 7.27 1.15 -6.21
N TYR A 38 6.17 1.60 -6.82
CA TYR A 38 5.34 2.64 -6.23
C TYR A 38 4.54 2.12 -5.01
N LYS A 39 4.05 0.88 -5.07
CA LYS A 39 3.44 0.20 -3.91
C LYS A 39 4.41 0.15 -2.72
N GLU A 40 5.67 -0.18 -2.95
CA GLU A 40 6.70 -0.24 -1.89
C GLU A 40 7.02 1.12 -1.26
N LYS A 41 6.82 2.21 -2.00
CA LYS A 41 6.98 3.57 -1.49
C LYS A 41 5.80 4.04 -0.65
N LEU A 42 4.58 3.62 -1.03
CA LEU A 42 3.34 4.04 -0.36
C LEU A 42 3.03 3.21 0.88
N PHE A 43 3.35 1.92 0.86
CA PHE A 43 3.01 1.00 1.95
C PHE A 43 4.26 0.59 2.73
N PRO A 44 4.15 0.38 4.05
CA PRO A 44 5.22 -0.25 4.80
C PRO A 44 5.60 -1.60 4.19
N PRO A 45 6.86 -2.03 4.27
CA PRO A 45 7.29 -3.34 3.78
C PRO A 45 6.38 -4.43 4.35
N GLU A 46 6.00 -5.43 3.57
CA GLU A 46 5.00 -6.45 3.97
C GLU A 46 5.38 -7.16 5.28
N LYS A 47 6.68 -7.25 5.61
CA LYS A 47 7.20 -7.75 6.90
C LYS A 47 6.74 -6.94 8.13
N ARG A 48 6.35 -5.66 7.95
CA ARG A 48 5.80 -4.79 9.00
C ARG A 48 4.28 -4.83 9.07
N LEU A 49 3.61 -5.38 8.05
CA LEU A 49 2.17 -5.60 8.13
C LEU A 49 1.95 -6.75 9.11
N LEU A 50 1.23 -6.48 10.20
CA LEU A 50 0.84 -7.50 11.18
C LEU A 50 -0.11 -8.49 10.49
N GLN A 51 0.46 -9.55 9.92
CA GLN A 51 -0.27 -10.54 9.13
C GLN A 51 -1.18 -11.43 9.99
N GLN A 52 -0.93 -11.48 11.30
CA GLN A 52 -1.69 -12.25 12.27
C GLN A 52 -2.29 -11.29 13.30
N LEU A 53 -3.51 -10.84 13.02
CA LEU A 53 -4.30 -10.06 13.96
C LEU A 53 -5.03 -11.02 14.91
N PRO A 54 -5.04 -10.75 16.23
CA PRO A 54 -5.83 -11.54 17.16
C PRO A 54 -7.30 -11.49 16.75
N THR A 55 -7.88 -12.64 16.46
CA THR A 55 -9.27 -12.74 16.00
C THR A 55 -10.22 -13.06 17.17
N ASP A 56 -9.70 -13.49 18.31
CA ASP A 56 -10.45 -13.85 19.50
C ASP A 56 -10.30 -12.81 20.62
N GLN A 57 -11.35 -12.60 21.40
CA GLN A 57 -11.42 -11.54 22.41
C GLN A 57 -10.39 -11.73 23.53
N LYS A 58 -10.13 -12.98 23.94
CA LYS A 58 -9.11 -13.28 24.95
C LYS A 58 -7.71 -12.91 24.46
N SER A 59 -7.36 -13.36 23.24
CA SER A 59 -6.07 -13.06 22.61
C SER A 59 -5.85 -11.56 22.43
N LEU A 60 -6.91 -10.79 22.15
CA LEU A 60 -6.84 -9.34 22.05
C LEU A 60 -6.50 -8.68 23.38
N GLN A 61 -7.14 -9.11 24.49
CA GLN A 61 -6.86 -8.54 25.80
C GLN A 61 -5.43 -8.82 26.27
N GLU A 62 -4.94 -10.03 26.02
CA GLU A 62 -3.55 -10.41 26.32
C GLU A 62 -2.55 -9.55 25.53
N GLU A 63 -2.77 -9.37 24.23
CA GLU A 63 -1.89 -8.56 23.37
C GLU A 63 -1.93 -7.07 23.78
N LEU A 64 -3.10 -6.55 24.16
CA LEU A 64 -3.24 -5.18 24.69
C LEU A 64 -2.52 -5.00 26.03
N ALA A 65 -2.62 -5.98 26.93
CA ALA A 65 -1.90 -5.95 28.20
C ALA A 65 -0.38 -5.95 27.96
N ARG A 66 0.12 -6.76 27.01
CA ARG A 66 1.53 -6.78 26.61
C ARG A 66 1.99 -5.41 26.12
N ILE A 67 1.24 -4.81 25.18
CA ILE A 67 1.56 -3.49 24.62
C ILE A 67 1.56 -2.40 25.71
N LYS A 68 0.61 -2.45 26.65
CA LYS A 68 0.52 -1.50 27.76
C LYS A 68 1.75 -1.58 28.66
N ASN A 69 2.15 -2.80 29.03
CA ASN A 69 3.32 -3.02 29.89
C ASN A 69 4.62 -2.58 29.21
N GLU A 70 4.78 -2.87 27.91
CA GLU A 70 5.95 -2.42 27.14
C GLU A 70 6.04 -0.89 27.07
N ARG A 71 4.91 -0.20 26.90
CA ARG A 71 4.87 1.27 26.92
C ARG A 71 5.23 1.86 28.29
N LEU A 72 4.74 1.26 29.38
CA LEU A 72 5.08 1.70 30.73
C LEU A 72 6.58 1.50 31.02
N ALA A 73 7.14 0.35 30.64
CA ALA A 73 8.57 0.08 30.80
C ALA A 73 9.45 1.06 30.02
N ARG A 74 9.07 1.37 28.77
CA ARG A 74 9.78 2.37 27.95
C ARG A 74 9.71 3.78 28.54
N ARG A 75 8.60 4.15 29.18
CA ARG A 75 8.47 5.46 29.86
C ARG A 75 9.34 5.50 31.11
N ALA A 76 9.29 4.48 31.95
CA ALA A 76 10.14 4.38 33.14
C ALA A 76 11.63 4.45 32.79
N ALA A 77 12.07 3.73 31.74
CA ALA A 77 13.46 3.77 31.28
C ALA A 77 13.90 5.18 30.83
N LYS A 78 13.02 5.91 30.12
CA LYS A 78 13.29 7.31 29.73
C LYS A 78 13.37 8.24 30.93
N GLU A 79 12.46 8.09 31.89
CA GLU A 79 12.46 8.90 33.13
C GLU A 79 13.72 8.64 33.97
N GLU A 80 14.21 7.39 34.02
CA GLU A 80 15.47 7.06 34.69
C GLU A 80 16.69 7.66 33.97
N GLU A 81 16.73 7.64 32.63
CA GLU A 81 17.79 8.29 31.86
C GLU A 81 17.79 9.81 32.02
N GLU A 82 16.62 10.45 32.09
CA GLU A 82 16.50 11.88 32.36
C GLU A 82 16.95 12.24 33.79
N ARG A 83 16.57 11.43 34.79
CA ARG A 83 17.03 11.61 36.18
C ARG A 83 18.54 11.43 36.37
N LYS A 84 19.19 10.60 35.55
CA LYS A 84 20.65 10.39 35.59
C LYS A 84 21.46 11.49 34.86
N LYS A 85 20.80 12.31 34.04
CA LYS A 85 21.43 13.40 33.27
C LYS A 85 21.36 14.77 33.97
N VAL A 86 20.57 14.88 35.03
CA VAL A 86 20.47 16.06 35.93
C VAL A 86 21.40 15.86 37.12
#